data_AF-A0A7S3MWB7-F1
#
_entry.id   AF-A0A7S3MWB7-F1
#
_cell.length_a   1.000
_cell.length_b   1.000
_cell.length_c   1.000
_cell.angle_alpha   90.00
_cell.angle_beta   90.00
_cell.angle_gamma   90.00
#
_symmetry.space_group_name_H-M   'P 1'
#
loop_
_entity.id
_entity.type
_entity.pdbx_description
1 polymer ?
#
loop_
_entity_poly.entity_id
_entity_poly.type
_entity_poly.pdbx_seq_one_letter_code
_entity_poly.pdbx_strand_id
1 'polypeptide(L)'
;MKEGIIGLFNAEYDMQCRLRLNLQEVPQFSLFEGEVIVAEGFMDTKKFNVNRIWKPEINPSYSEKFTIGELKRYSQLQAHKAVQVLVACGPYTVKNELSYEALKDMMGIVNKDKPHLLVLAGPFVSHQNEDLATGDIRFNDPLTGDLRFLEYSELFEHIMDYVQ
;
A
#
# COMPACT_ATOMS: atom_id res chain seq x y z
N MET A 1 -26.89 -40.73 15.54
CA MET A 1 -25.81 -39.83 15.09
C MET A 1 -26.13 -39.45 13.65
N LYS A 2 -26.53 -38.20 13.39
CA LYS A 2 -26.80 -37.73 12.03
C LYS A 2 -25.48 -37.30 11.42
N GLU A 3 -25.14 -37.91 10.29
CA GLU A 3 -23.97 -37.61 9.46
C GLU A 3 -24.04 -36.14 9.04
N GLY A 4 -23.14 -35.33 9.59
CA GLY A 4 -22.91 -33.97 9.12
C GLY A 4 -22.29 -34.06 7.73
N ILE A 5 -22.95 -33.49 6.74
CA ILE A 5 -22.43 -33.36 5.37
C ILE A 5 -21.18 -32.48 5.44
N ILE A 6 -20.01 -33.11 5.53
CA ILE A 6 -18.72 -32.46 5.26
C ILE A 6 -18.62 -32.42 3.74
N GLY A 7 -19.12 -31.33 3.14
CA GLY A 7 -19.08 -31.11 1.71
C GLY A 7 -18.41 -29.79 1.39
N LEU A 8 -17.47 -29.80 0.44
CA LEU A 8 -17.09 -28.59 -0.28
C LEU A 8 -18.32 -28.13 -1.06
N PHE A 9 -18.83 -26.93 -0.78
CA PHE A 9 -19.87 -26.33 -1.59
C PHE A 9 -19.24 -25.94 -2.93
N ASN A 10 -19.28 -26.85 -3.90
CA ASN A 10 -18.90 -26.55 -5.27
C ASN A 10 -20.09 -25.85 -5.91
N ALA A 11 -20.20 -24.54 -5.71
CA ALA A 11 -21.13 -23.74 -6.49
C ALA A 11 -20.69 -23.88 -7.95
N GLU A 12 -21.48 -24.58 -8.77
CA GLU A 12 -21.19 -24.77 -10.19
C GLU A 12 -20.87 -23.42 -10.83
N TYR A 13 -19.76 -23.39 -11.57
CA TYR A 13 -19.05 -22.20 -12.07
C TYR A 13 -19.92 -21.25 -12.93
N ASP A 14 -21.12 -21.68 -13.32
CA ASP A 14 -22.04 -21.00 -14.23
C ASP A 14 -23.17 -20.23 -13.50
N MET A 15 -23.31 -20.40 -12.18
CA MET A 15 -24.27 -19.63 -11.38
C MET A 15 -23.56 -18.74 -10.36
N GLN A 16 -23.84 -17.44 -10.40
CA GLN A 16 -23.41 -16.49 -9.37
C GLN A 16 -24.14 -16.81 -8.05
N CYS A 17 -23.64 -17.82 -7.32
CA CYS A 17 -24.22 -18.26 -6.05
C CYS A 17 -23.82 -17.29 -4.94
N ARG A 18 -24.74 -16.43 -4.52
CA ARG A 18 -24.58 -15.56 -3.35
C ARG A 18 -25.34 -16.17 -2.18
N LEU A 19 -24.60 -16.58 -1.15
CA LEU A 19 -25.16 -17.18 0.06
C LEU A 19 -25.02 -16.23 1.24
N ARG A 20 -26.10 -16.03 2.00
CA ARG A 20 -26.05 -15.21 3.21
C ARG A 20 -25.37 -15.99 4.33
N LEU A 21 -24.32 -15.42 4.90
CA LEU A 21 -23.66 -15.95 6.10
C LEU A 21 -24.31 -15.39 7.36
N ASN A 22 -24.66 -16.26 8.31
CA ASN A 22 -25.05 -15.88 9.66
C ASN A 22 -23.87 -16.10 10.60
N LEU A 23 -23.33 -15.01 11.14
CA LEU A 23 -22.12 -15.00 11.96
C LEU A 23 -22.41 -14.92 13.47
N GLN A 24 -23.68 -15.06 13.88
CA GLN A 24 -24.10 -14.87 15.27
C GLN A 24 -23.39 -15.79 16.28
N GLU A 25 -23.00 -17.00 15.85
CA GLU A 25 -22.29 -17.97 16.69
C GLU A 25 -20.76 -17.87 16.58
N VAL A 26 -20.24 -16.99 15.72
CA VAL A 26 -18.80 -16.77 15.59
C VAL A 26 -18.36 -15.79 16.67
N PRO A 27 -17.57 -16.22 17.67
CA PRO A 27 -17.26 -15.40 18.85
C PRO A 27 -16.43 -14.15 18.52
N GLN A 28 -15.56 -14.23 17.50
CA GLN A 28 -14.74 -13.12 17.04
C GLN A 28 -14.44 -13.28 15.55
N PHE A 29 -14.68 -12.24 14.76
CA PHE A 29 -14.31 -12.17 13.36
C PHE A 29 -14.00 -10.74 12.94
N SER A 30 -13.24 -10.61 11.86
CA SER A 30 -13.04 -9.37 11.11
C SER A 30 -13.18 -9.77 9.65
N LEU A 31 -14.06 -9.13 8.90
CA LEU A 31 -14.26 -9.43 7.48
C LEU A 31 -14.33 -8.13 6.70
N PHE A 32 -13.83 -8.13 5.47
CA PHE A 32 -14.00 -7.02 4.53
C PHE A 32 -14.50 -7.53 3.18
N GLU A 33 -15.07 -6.62 2.39
CA GLU A 33 -15.58 -6.95 1.06
C GLU A 33 -14.45 -7.42 0.15
N GLY A 34 -14.63 -8.59 -0.48
CA GLY A 34 -13.61 -9.22 -1.32
C GLY A 34 -12.62 -10.13 -0.58
N GLU A 35 -12.74 -10.28 0.74
CA GLU A 35 -11.89 -11.20 1.50
C GLU A 35 -12.18 -12.66 1.16
N VAL A 36 -11.13 -13.44 0.88
CA VAL A 36 -11.22 -14.88 0.68
C VAL A 36 -11.12 -15.59 2.02
N ILE A 37 -12.16 -16.34 2.37
CA ILE A 37 -12.25 -17.09 3.63
C ILE A 37 -12.69 -18.52 3.40
N VAL A 38 -12.44 -19.38 4.39
CA VAL A 38 -13.13 -20.67 4.52
C VAL A 38 -14.09 -20.57 5.69
N ALA A 39 -15.39 -20.68 5.41
CA ALA A 39 -16.44 -20.68 6.43
C ALA A 39 -16.84 -22.12 6.75
N GLU A 40 -16.77 -22.48 8.03
CA GLU A 40 -17.19 -23.78 8.55
C GLU A 40 -18.50 -23.62 9.33
N GLY A 41 -19.48 -24.46 9.03
CA GLY A 41 -20.81 -24.34 9.59
C GLY A 41 -21.83 -25.22 8.86
N PHE A 42 -23.10 -24.87 8.97
CA PHE A 42 -24.20 -25.64 8.39
C PHE A 42 -25.19 -24.75 7.63
N MET A 43 -25.79 -25.32 6.58
CA MET A 43 -26.82 -24.66 5.78
C MET A 43 -28.20 -24.88 6.40
N ASP A 44 -28.93 -23.79 6.62
CA ASP A 44 -30.39 -23.79 6.79
C ASP A 44 -31.05 -23.48 5.42
N THR A 45 -32.37 -23.53 5.34
CA THR A 45 -33.17 -23.28 4.12
C THR A 45 -32.87 -21.98 3.37
N LYS A 46 -32.27 -20.96 4.02
CA LYS A 46 -32.02 -19.63 3.41
C LYS A 46 -30.62 -19.06 3.66
N LYS A 47 -29.84 -19.62 4.58
CA LYS A 47 -28.60 -19.02 5.06
C LYS A 47 -27.62 -20.08 5.56
N PHE A 48 -26.34 -19.75 5.56
CA PHE A 48 -25.28 -20.57 6.11
C PHE A 48 -24.92 -20.07 7.50
N ASN A 49 -25.20 -20.85 8.54
CA ASN A 49 -24.84 -20.53 9.91
C ASN A 49 -23.39 -20.93 10.14
N VAL A 50 -22.54 -19.93 10.35
CA VAL A 50 -21.10 -20.10 10.50
C VAL A 50 -20.76 -20.32 11.97
N ASN A 51 -19.98 -21.36 12.24
CA ASN A 51 -19.45 -21.66 13.57
C ASN A 51 -17.98 -21.21 13.67
N ARG A 52 -17.22 -21.31 12.57
CA ARG A 52 -15.81 -20.92 12.52
C ARG A 52 -15.46 -20.31 11.17
N ILE A 53 -14.50 -19.38 11.20
CA ILE A 53 -13.93 -18.76 10.00
C ILE A 53 -12.43 -19.02 10.03
N TRP A 54 -11.92 -19.55 8.93
CA TRP A 54 -10.51 -19.73 8.70
C TRP A 54 -10.05 -18.72 7.65
N LYS A 55 -9.01 -17.96 7.99
CA LYS A 55 -8.36 -17.03 7.08
C LYS A 55 -7.07 -17.67 6.56
N PRO A 56 -6.61 -17.30 5.36
CA PRO A 56 -5.30 -17.70 4.89
C PRO A 56 -4.25 -17.34 5.96
N GLU A 57 -3.40 -18.29 6.31
CA GLU A 57 -2.25 -17.98 7.14
C GLU A 57 -1.38 -16.97 6.38
N ILE A 58 -1.22 -15.78 6.94
CA ILE A 58 -0.12 -14.91 6.56
C ILE A 58 1.09 -15.54 7.22
N ASN A 59 1.71 -16.51 6.54
CA ASN A 59 2.97 -17.07 7.01
C ASN A 59 4.10 -16.26 6.37
N PRO A 60 4.68 -15.27 7.07
CA PRO A 60 5.86 -14.56 6.59
C PRO A 60 7.12 -15.43 6.75
N SER A 61 7.00 -16.74 6.99
CA SER A 61 8.13 -17.66 6.89
C SER A 61 8.55 -17.79 5.44
N TYR A 62 9.18 -16.72 4.95
CA TYR A 62 10.26 -16.83 4.02
C TYR A 62 11.16 -17.90 4.60
N SER A 63 11.26 -19.05 3.93
CA SER A 63 12.44 -19.89 4.07
C SER A 63 13.63 -18.95 4.10
N GLU A 64 14.50 -19.06 5.10
CA GLU A 64 15.66 -18.19 5.23
C GLU A 64 16.44 -18.27 3.92
N LYS A 65 16.24 -17.29 3.02
CA LYS A 65 16.81 -17.29 1.67
C LYS A 65 18.32 -17.08 1.71
N PHE A 66 18.83 -16.72 2.88
CA PHE A 66 20.23 -16.41 3.13
C PHE A 66 20.79 -17.36 4.17
N THR A 67 21.94 -17.93 3.86
CA THR A 67 22.74 -18.68 4.81
C THR A 67 23.40 -17.75 5.82
N ILE A 68 23.79 -18.30 6.99
CA ILE A 68 24.56 -17.56 8.01
C ILE A 68 25.86 -16.98 7.43
N GLY A 69 26.49 -17.66 6.47
CA GLY A 69 27.70 -17.18 5.80
C GLY A 69 27.45 -15.91 4.99
N GLU A 70 26.34 -15.85 4.27
CA GLU A 70 25.95 -14.67 3.49
C GLU A 70 25.59 -13.49 4.38
N LEU A 71 24.85 -13.73 5.48
CA LEU A 71 24.53 -12.67 6.46
C LEU A 71 25.80 -12.07 7.07
N LYS A 72 26.79 -12.90 7.42
CA LYS A 72 28.09 -12.41 7.90
C LYS A 72 28.82 -11.59 6.84
N ARG A 73 28.78 -12.02 5.58
CA ARG A 73 29.39 -11.29 4.46
C ARG A 73 28.73 -9.91 4.27
N TYR A 74 27.40 -9.83 4.28
CA TYR A 74 26.68 -8.55 4.16
C TYR A 74 26.96 -7.63 5.35
N SER A 75 27.01 -8.18 6.56
CA SER A 75 27.38 -7.42 7.76
C SER A 75 28.79 -6.84 7.66
N GLN A 76 29.76 -7.61 7.14
CA GLN A 76 31.12 -7.13 6.91
C GLN A 76 31.18 -6.05 5.82
N LEU A 77 30.47 -6.24 4.70
CA LEU A 77 30.37 -5.23 3.63
C LEU A 77 29.79 -3.90 4.14
N GLN A 78 28.90 -3.95 5.14
CA GLN A 78 28.32 -2.78 5.79
C GLN A 78 29.16 -2.26 6.98
N ALA A 79 30.37 -2.79 7.18
CA ALA A 79 31.22 -2.47 8.33
C ALA A 79 30.48 -2.60 9.67
N HIS A 80 29.58 -3.58 9.78
CA HIS A 80 28.70 -3.83 10.92
C HIS A 80 27.78 -2.66 11.30
N LYS A 81 27.52 -1.72 10.38
CA LYS A 81 26.54 -0.64 10.57
C LYS A 81 25.15 -1.09 10.15
N ALA A 82 24.13 -0.56 10.80
CA ALA A 82 22.74 -0.80 10.43
C ALA A 82 22.40 -0.13 9.08
N VAL A 83 21.64 -0.83 8.24
CA VAL A 83 21.04 -0.22 7.04
C VAL A 83 19.96 0.76 7.48
N GLN A 84 20.11 2.00 7.05
CA GLN A 84 19.11 3.04 7.25
C GLN A 84 18.26 3.17 5.99
N VAL A 85 16.95 3.01 6.14
CA VAL A 85 15.97 3.18 5.07
C VAL A 85 15.01 4.29 5.49
N LEU A 86 14.85 5.29 4.63
CA LEU A 86 13.81 6.32 4.80
C LEU A 86 12.65 6.01 3.87
N VAL A 87 11.42 6.11 4.38
CA VAL A 87 10.19 5.88 3.61
C VAL A 87 9.29 7.10 3.77
N ALA A 88 8.83 7.65 2.66
CA ALA A 88 7.84 8.72 2.64
C ALA A 88 6.72 8.39 1.64
N CYS A 89 5.53 8.93 1.90
CA CYS A 89 4.36 8.76 1.06
C CYS A 89 3.72 10.12 0.83
N GLY A 90 3.34 10.42 -0.41
CA GLY A 90 2.70 11.66 -0.78
C GLY A 90 1.30 11.83 -0.18
N PRO A 91 0.65 12.99 -0.41
CA PRO A 91 1.08 14.04 -1.34
C PRO A 91 2.28 14.85 -0.83
N TYR A 92 3.16 15.25 -1.75
CA TYR A 92 4.35 16.06 -1.47
C TYR A 92 4.14 17.56 -1.71
N THR A 93 2.90 17.96 -1.95
CA THR A 93 2.45 19.35 -2.10
C THR A 93 1.30 19.63 -1.14
N VAL A 94 1.06 20.91 -0.87
CA VAL A 94 -0.17 21.34 -0.20
C VAL A 94 -1.32 21.42 -1.24
N LYS A 95 -2.54 21.67 -0.76
CA LYS A 95 -3.75 21.53 -1.56
C LYS A 95 -3.88 22.55 -2.69
N ASN A 96 -3.30 23.74 -2.53
CA ASN A 96 -3.57 24.95 -3.33
C ASN A 96 -2.31 25.55 -3.97
N GLU A 97 -1.23 24.78 -4.09
CA GLU A 97 -0.04 25.17 -4.84
C GLU A 97 0.78 23.93 -5.24
N LEU A 98 1.64 24.11 -6.25
CA LEU A 98 2.55 23.09 -6.79
C LEU A 98 4.03 23.46 -6.52
N SER A 99 4.31 24.03 -5.35
CA SER A 99 5.64 24.50 -4.94
C SER A 99 6.63 23.38 -4.55
N TYR A 100 6.10 22.23 -4.14
CA TYR A 100 6.86 21.08 -3.62
C TYR A 100 7.79 21.41 -2.43
N GLU A 101 7.48 22.44 -1.64
CA GLU A 101 8.31 22.81 -0.47
C GLU A 101 8.49 21.65 0.51
N ALA A 102 7.44 20.87 0.78
CA ALA A 102 7.54 19.69 1.64
C ALA A 102 8.50 18.62 1.10
N LEU A 103 8.58 18.46 -0.23
CA LEU A 103 9.55 17.57 -0.88
C LEU A 103 10.97 18.12 -0.70
N LYS A 104 11.18 19.42 -0.94
CA LYS A 104 12.48 20.09 -0.80
C LYS A 104 13.02 19.96 0.63
N ASP A 105 12.18 20.25 1.63
CA ASP A 105 12.55 20.13 3.04
C ASP A 105 12.93 18.68 3.40
N MET A 106 12.15 17.71 2.92
CA MET A 106 12.43 16.29 3.13
C MET A 106 13.74 15.87 2.45
N MET A 107 14.01 16.33 1.23
CA MET A 107 15.28 16.09 0.55
C MET A 107 16.46 16.76 1.28
N GLY A 108 16.23 17.88 1.97
CA GLY A 108 17.19 18.46 2.91
C GLY A 108 17.57 17.50 4.05
N ILE A 109 16.58 16.79 4.61
CA ILE A 109 16.82 15.75 5.63
C ILE A 109 17.58 14.56 5.03
N VAL A 110 17.20 14.10 3.83
CA VAL A 110 17.89 13.01 3.12
C VAL A 110 19.35 13.35 2.86
N ASN A 111 19.63 14.56 2.38
CA ASN A 111 20.98 15.01 2.09
C ASN A 111 21.85 15.16 3.33
N LYS A 112 21.22 15.53 4.46
CA LYS A 112 21.88 15.62 5.77
C LYS A 112 22.18 14.25 6.36
N ASP A 113 21.18 13.38 6.42
CA ASP A 113 21.23 12.11 7.15
C ASP A 113 21.82 10.97 6.30
N LYS A 114 21.80 11.11 4.97
CA LYS A 114 22.35 10.17 3.97
C LYS A 114 21.91 8.72 4.22
N PRO A 115 20.59 8.43 4.21
CA PRO A 115 20.11 7.07 4.33
C PRO A 115 20.64 6.20 3.17
N HIS A 116 20.71 4.89 3.39
CA HIS A 116 21.20 3.95 2.37
C HIS A 116 20.16 3.70 1.28
N LEU A 117 18.88 3.89 1.60
CA LEU A 117 17.76 3.74 0.68
C LEU A 117 16.68 4.76 1.03
N LEU A 118 16.17 5.45 0.01
CA LEU A 118 14.98 6.28 0.10
C LEU A 118 13.85 5.63 -0.72
N VAL A 119 12.70 5.38 -0.10
CA VAL A 119 11.50 4.89 -0.78
C VAL A 119 10.45 6.01 -0.77
N LEU A 120 10.15 6.54 -1.95
CA LEU A 120 9.10 7.54 -2.13
C LEU A 120 7.88 6.90 -2.78
N ALA A 121 6.79 6.82 -2.03
CA ALA A 121 5.50 6.37 -2.53
C ALA A 121 4.64 7.58 -2.94
N GLY A 122 3.85 7.41 -4.00
CA GLY A 122 2.95 8.44 -4.48
C GLY A 122 1.76 8.72 -3.54
N PRO A 123 0.92 9.70 -3.88
CA PRO A 123 0.95 10.46 -5.13
C PRO A 123 2.01 11.57 -5.13
N PHE A 124 2.83 11.65 -6.19
CA PHE A 124 3.70 12.80 -6.45
C PHE A 124 2.89 13.99 -6.96
N VAL A 125 1.98 13.70 -7.89
CA VAL A 125 1.03 14.64 -8.47
C VAL A 125 -0.37 14.18 -8.03
N SER A 126 -1.01 14.91 -7.12
CA SER A 126 -2.29 14.50 -6.54
C SER A 126 -3.47 15.12 -7.29
N HIS A 127 -4.40 14.30 -7.78
CA HIS A 127 -5.65 14.77 -8.38
C HIS A 127 -6.54 15.56 -7.39
N GLN A 128 -6.25 15.50 -6.09
CA GLN A 128 -6.98 16.24 -5.05
C GLN A 128 -6.46 17.67 -4.84
N ASN A 129 -5.36 18.03 -5.50
CA ASN A 129 -4.85 19.40 -5.51
C ASN A 129 -5.74 20.28 -6.41
N GLU A 130 -6.07 21.48 -5.95
CA GLU A 130 -7.05 22.38 -6.58
C GLU A 130 -6.57 22.91 -7.93
N ASP A 131 -5.28 23.22 -8.07
CA ASP A 131 -4.69 23.68 -9.34
C ASP A 131 -4.74 22.57 -10.40
N LEU A 132 -4.48 21.32 -10.00
CA LEU A 132 -4.56 20.16 -10.88
C LEU A 132 -6.00 19.81 -11.26
N ALA A 133 -6.93 19.90 -10.31
CA ALA A 133 -8.35 19.63 -10.54
C ALA A 133 -9.00 20.67 -11.46
N THR A 134 -8.56 21.93 -11.38
CA THR A 134 -9.05 23.03 -12.24
C THR A 134 -8.32 23.12 -13.57
N GLY A 135 -7.17 22.44 -13.71
CA GLY A 135 -6.29 22.53 -14.89
C GLY A 135 -5.45 23.82 -14.92
N ASP A 136 -5.45 24.59 -13.83
CA ASP A 136 -4.72 25.85 -13.70
C ASP A 136 -3.32 25.58 -13.12
N ILE A 137 -2.50 24.81 -13.86
CA ILE A 137 -1.15 24.38 -13.46
C ILE A 137 -0.16 25.53 -13.60
N ARG A 138 -0.31 26.53 -12.73
CA ARG A 138 0.58 27.69 -12.65
C ARG A 138 1.71 27.37 -11.69
N PHE A 139 2.91 27.52 -12.19
CA PHE A 139 4.14 27.42 -11.44
C PHE A 139 4.79 28.80 -11.36
N ASN A 140 5.13 29.22 -10.14
CA ASN A 140 5.96 30.41 -9.95
C ASN A 140 7.42 30.00 -10.12
N ASP A 141 8.06 30.49 -11.18
CA ASP A 141 9.49 30.27 -11.39
C ASP A 141 10.27 30.89 -10.20
N PRO A 142 10.99 30.09 -9.38
CA PRO A 142 11.70 30.61 -8.22
C PRO A 142 12.89 31.51 -8.59
N LEU A 143 13.37 31.46 -9.84
CA LEU A 143 14.48 32.27 -10.34
C LEU A 143 14.00 33.56 -10.99
N THR A 144 12.91 33.52 -11.78
CA THR A 144 12.41 34.70 -12.51
C THR A 144 11.24 35.39 -11.82
N GLY A 145 10.52 34.70 -10.93
CA GLY A 145 9.31 35.17 -10.30
C GLY A 145 8.09 35.19 -11.23
N ASP A 146 8.24 34.71 -12.47
CA ASP A 146 7.16 34.70 -13.45
C ASP A 146 6.23 33.50 -13.25
N LEU A 147 4.94 33.73 -13.51
CA LEU A 147 3.95 32.67 -13.62
C LEU A 147 4.11 31.96 -14.95
N ARG A 148 4.47 30.68 -14.91
CA ARG A 148 4.52 29.79 -16.07
C ARG A 148 3.44 28.72 -15.98
N PHE A 149 2.83 28.41 -17.12
CA PHE A 149 1.99 27.23 -17.24
C PHE A 149 2.88 26.04 -17.54
N LEU A 150 2.74 24.98 -16.76
CA LEU A 150 3.48 23.74 -16.98
C LEU A 150 2.53 22.65 -17.46
N GLU A 151 3.00 21.85 -18.42
CA GLU A 151 2.38 20.57 -18.73
C GLU A 151 2.70 19.53 -17.64
N TYR A 152 1.92 18.44 -17.58
CA TYR A 152 2.16 17.35 -16.63
C TYR A 152 3.55 16.73 -16.75
N SER A 153 4.09 16.66 -17.98
CA SER A 153 5.46 16.19 -18.27
C SER A 153 6.50 17.12 -17.66
N GLU A 154 6.37 18.43 -17.87
CA GLU A 154 7.29 19.44 -17.33
C GLU A 154 7.23 19.50 -15.80
N LEU A 155 6.04 19.37 -15.23
CA LEU A 155 5.85 19.26 -13.79
C LEU A 155 6.57 18.02 -13.23
N PHE A 156 6.50 16.88 -13.93
CA PHE A 156 7.16 15.66 -13.49
C PHE A 156 8.69 15.78 -13.53
N GLU A 157 9.26 16.31 -14.61
CA GLU A 157 10.70 16.58 -14.70
C GLU A 157 11.14 17.50 -13.56
N HIS A 158 10.35 18.55 -13.29
CA HIS A 158 10.62 19.46 -12.18
C HIS A 158 10.61 18.79 -10.81
N ILE A 159 9.73 17.82 -10.57
CA ILE A 159 9.72 17.04 -9.33
C ILE A 159 10.99 16.18 -9.24
N MET A 160 11.41 15.58 -10.35
CA MET A 160 12.60 14.74 -10.38
C MET A 160 13.88 15.54 -10.13
N ASP A 161 13.94 16.80 -10.54
CA ASP A 161 15.06 17.71 -10.22
C ASP A 161 15.28 17.88 -8.71
N TYR A 162 14.24 17.76 -7.88
CA TYR A 162 14.39 17.81 -6.42
C TYR A 162 14.96 16.53 -5.81
N VAL A 163 14.83 15.40 -6.50
CA VAL A 163 15.17 14.08 -5.99
C VAL A 163 16.58 13.63 -6.44
N GLN A 164 17.10 14.20 -7.53
CA GLN A 164 18.45 13.95 -8.06
C GLN A 164 19.55 14.62 -7.21
#